data_AF-A0AAD6FTW1-F1
#
_entry.id   AF-A0AAD6FTW1-F1
#
_cell.length_a   1.000
_cell.length_b   1.000
_cell.length_c   1.000
_cell.angle_alpha   90.00
_cell.angle_beta   90.00
_cell.angle_gamma   90.00
#
_symmetry.space_group_name_H-M   'P 1'
#
loop_
_entity.id
_entity.type
_entity.pdbx_description
1 polymer ?
#
loop_
_entity_poly.entity_id
_entity_poly.type
_entity_poly.pdbx_seq_one_letter_code
_entity_poly.pdbx_strand_id
1 'polypeptide(L)'
;MTTRKVSKNPRTTRGDLVNDLQRAGTKVTKATISNTLRRQGLKSCSARRVPLLKPVHVQARVKFAREHLDDPEEDWENVMGPGRLIRVKERMNGAMYREILSDNLLPSARALKMKRGWVFQHDNDPKHTARETKEWLRKKHFKVLEWPRQSPDLNPIENLWRELKVRVAQR
;
A
#
# COMPACT_ATOMS: atom_id res chain seq x y z
N MET A 1 7.00 31.26 18.71
CA MET A 1 7.10 31.31 17.24
C MET A 1 7.60 29.99 16.62
N THR A 2 8.66 29.39 17.15
CA THR A 2 9.30 28.18 16.60
C THR A 2 8.39 26.94 16.58
N THR A 3 7.70 26.64 17.68
CA THR A 3 6.77 25.50 17.76
C THR A 3 5.59 25.66 16.79
N ARG A 4 4.96 26.84 16.76
CA ARG A 4 3.86 27.17 15.83
C ARG A 4 4.26 27.00 14.36
N LYS A 5 5.49 27.35 13.99
CA LYS A 5 6.02 27.18 12.62
C LYS A 5 6.19 25.69 12.27
N VAL A 6 6.78 24.91 13.17
CA VAL A 6 6.97 23.46 12.98
C VAL A 6 5.62 22.72 12.91
N SER A 7 4.64 23.10 13.74
CA SER A 7 3.29 22.52 13.68
C SER A 7 2.58 22.83 12.37
N LYS A 8 2.76 24.04 11.80
CA LYS A 8 2.17 24.41 10.49
C LYS A 8 2.88 23.75 9.32
N ASN A 9 4.20 23.60 9.38
CA ASN A 9 4.99 22.95 8.35
C ASN A 9 5.96 21.94 8.99
N PRO A 10 5.58 20.65 9.08
CA PRO A 10 6.40 19.61 9.71
C PRO A 10 7.69 19.29 8.96
N ARG A 11 7.91 19.86 7.76
CA ARG A 11 9.17 19.76 7.02
C ARG A 11 10.20 20.83 7.41
N THR A 12 9.83 21.78 8.27
CA THR A 12 10.72 22.84 8.74
C THR A 12 11.93 22.24 9.47
N THR A 13 13.13 22.54 9.01
CA THR A 13 14.36 21.99 9.59
C THR A 13 14.85 22.83 10.77
N ARG A 14 15.72 22.22 11.59
CA ARG A 14 16.45 22.95 12.65
C ARG A 14 17.29 24.09 12.07
N GLY A 15 17.80 23.95 10.84
CA GLY A 15 18.55 25.01 10.16
C GLY A 15 17.67 26.20 9.80
N ASP A 16 16.47 25.94 9.27
CA ASP A 16 15.50 26.99 8.93
C ASP A 16 15.13 27.81 10.16
N LEU A 17 14.88 27.15 11.30
CA LEU A 17 14.54 27.82 12.55
C LEU A 17 15.69 28.67 13.11
N VAL A 18 16.95 28.21 12.97
CA VAL A 18 18.13 29.00 13.36
C VAL A 18 18.21 30.26 12.48
N ASN A 19 18.05 30.11 11.17
CA ASN A 19 18.11 31.22 10.23
C ASN A 19 16.99 32.25 10.48
N ASP A 20 15.76 31.79 10.75
CA ASP A 20 14.63 32.66 11.06
C ASP A 20 14.87 33.49 12.33
N LEU A 21 15.35 32.85 13.39
CA LEU A 21 15.62 33.54 14.66
C LEU A 21 16.78 34.51 14.52
N GLN A 22 17.82 34.13 13.76
CA GLN A 22 18.94 35.03 13.48
C GLN A 22 18.50 36.27 12.70
N ARG A 23 17.55 36.14 11.75
CA ARG A 23 16.93 37.28 11.06
C ARG A 23 16.12 38.18 12.01
N ALA A 24 15.50 37.58 13.03
CA ALA A 24 14.81 38.31 14.09
C ALA A 24 15.76 38.85 15.19
N GLY A 25 17.08 38.87 14.94
CA GLY A 25 18.10 39.37 15.88
C GLY A 25 18.46 38.42 17.02
N THR A 26 17.93 37.19 17.02
CA THR A 26 18.16 36.20 18.08
C THR A 26 19.12 35.11 17.59
N LYS A 27 20.35 35.07 18.13
CA LYS A 27 21.35 34.07 17.76
C LYS A 27 21.19 32.81 18.62
N VAL A 28 20.86 31.67 18.00
CA VAL A 28 20.71 30.38 18.69
C VAL A 28 21.43 29.26 17.95
N THR A 29 21.79 28.20 18.67
CA THR A 29 22.38 27.00 18.07
C THR A 29 21.31 25.98 17.68
N LYS A 30 21.65 25.06 16.77
CA LYS A 30 20.79 23.91 16.43
C LYS A 30 20.47 23.04 17.65
N ALA A 31 21.38 22.95 18.62
CA ALA A 31 21.18 22.20 19.86
C ALA A 31 20.10 22.86 20.73
N THR A 32 20.15 24.18 20.89
CA THR A 32 19.11 24.95 21.60
C THR A 32 17.74 24.73 20.98
N ILE A 33 17.61 24.82 19.64
CA ILE A 33 16.37 24.51 18.93
C ILE A 33 15.91 23.08 19.22
N SER A 34 16.81 22.10 19.10
CA SER A 34 16.47 20.69 19.30
C SER A 34 15.96 20.40 20.71
N ASN A 35 16.59 21.00 21.74
CA ASN A 35 16.19 20.84 23.13
C ASN A 35 14.83 21.49 23.40
N THR A 36 14.60 22.69 22.88
CA THR A 36 13.30 23.36 22.99
C THR A 36 12.18 22.57 22.31
N LEU A 37 12.42 22.03 21.11
CA LEU A 37 11.43 21.20 20.40
C LEU A 37 11.11 19.92 21.19
N ARG A 38 12.12 19.24 21.73
CA ARG A 38 11.93 18.04 22.56
C ARG A 38 11.14 18.34 23.84
N ARG A 39 11.44 19.44 24.55
CA ARG A 39 10.67 19.89 25.73
C ARG A 39 9.20 20.14 25.42
N GLN A 40 8.90 20.47 24.17
CA GLN A 40 7.54 20.72 23.67
C GLN A 40 6.91 19.46 23.05
N GLY A 41 7.50 18.27 23.25
CA GLY A 41 7.01 16.99 22.74
C GLY A 41 7.22 16.79 21.23
N LEU A 42 7.89 17.70 20.53
CA LEU A 42 8.15 17.58 19.11
C LEU A 42 9.41 16.74 18.87
N LYS A 43 9.21 15.61 18.18
CA LYS A 43 10.27 14.69 17.77
C LYS A 43 10.57 14.83 16.28
N SER A 44 11.82 14.56 15.91
CA SER A 44 12.20 14.45 14.51
C SER A 44 11.55 13.21 13.89
N CYS A 45 10.92 13.39 12.74
CA CYS A 45 10.32 12.32 11.96
C CYS A 45 10.97 12.28 10.57
N SER A 46 11.23 11.07 10.07
CA SER A 46 11.58 10.85 8.68
C SER A 46 10.31 10.57 7.89
N ALA A 47 10.04 11.36 6.86
CA ALA A 47 8.93 11.08 5.96
C ALA A 47 9.13 9.71 5.30
N ARG A 48 8.07 8.88 5.29
CA ARG A 48 8.12 7.58 4.61
C ARG A 48 8.37 7.81 3.13
N ARG A 49 9.37 7.13 2.57
CA ARG A 49 9.66 7.17 1.13
C ARG A 49 8.61 6.35 0.40
N VAL A 50 7.56 7.01 -0.06
CA VAL A 50 6.56 6.43 -0.96
C VAL A 50 6.71 7.08 -2.33
N PRO A 51 6.58 6.33 -3.43
CA PRO A 51 6.48 6.92 -4.76
C PRO A 51 5.37 7.98 -4.75
N LEU A 52 5.68 9.19 -5.23
CA LEU A 52 4.67 10.23 -5.33
C LEU A 52 3.64 9.79 -6.38
N LEU A 53 2.38 9.77 -5.96
CA LEU A 53 1.27 9.46 -6.86
C LEU A 53 1.12 10.59 -7.87
N LYS A 54 1.07 10.24 -9.15
CA LYS A 54 0.69 11.17 -10.21
C LYS A 54 -0.80 11.48 -10.10
N PRO A 55 -1.28 12.64 -10.61
CA PRO A 55 -2.71 12.99 -10.59
C PRO A 55 -3.62 11.90 -11.16
N VAL A 56 -3.19 11.23 -12.23
CA VAL A 56 -3.92 10.08 -12.83
C VAL A 56 -4.10 8.91 -11.85
N HIS A 57 -3.10 8.62 -11.01
CA HIS A 57 -3.22 7.57 -9.99
C HIS A 57 -4.19 7.99 -8.88
N VAL A 58 -4.15 9.27 -8.48
CA VAL A 58 -5.08 9.82 -7.48
C VAL A 58 -6.52 9.72 -7.99
N GLN A 59 -6.78 10.14 -9.23
CA GLN A 59 -8.11 10.06 -9.84
C GLN A 59 -8.63 8.61 -9.92
N ALA A 60 -7.81 7.67 -10.39
CA ALA A 60 -8.19 6.26 -10.47
C ALA A 60 -8.53 5.67 -9.09
N ARG A 61 -7.76 6.04 -8.05
CA ARG A 61 -8.02 5.61 -6.67
C ARG A 61 -9.30 6.19 -6.09
N VAL A 62 -9.53 7.49 -6.30
CA VAL A 62 -10.76 8.16 -5.85
C VAL A 62 -11.98 7.59 -6.57
N LYS A 63 -11.86 7.32 -7.87
CA LYS A 63 -12.91 6.65 -8.64
C LYS A 63 -13.24 5.28 -8.04
N PHE A 64 -12.23 4.41 -7.88
CA PHE A 64 -12.40 3.09 -7.28
C PHE A 64 -13.06 3.16 -5.90
N ALA A 65 -12.55 4.02 -5.01
CA ALA A 65 -13.09 4.17 -3.66
C ALA A 65 -14.54 4.67 -3.64
N ARG A 66 -14.93 5.54 -4.58
CA ARG A 66 -16.32 6.02 -4.69
C ARG A 66 -17.25 4.96 -5.24
N GLU A 67 -16.80 4.21 -6.25
CA GLU A 67 -17.60 3.15 -6.87
C GLU A 67 -17.92 2.01 -5.91
N HIS A 68 -17.04 1.75 -4.94
CA HIS A 68 -17.21 0.67 -3.97
C HIS A 68 -17.43 1.17 -2.53
N LEU A 69 -17.79 2.44 -2.35
CA LEU A 69 -17.97 3.04 -1.01
C LEU A 69 -19.18 2.44 -0.30
N ASP A 70 -20.25 2.22 -1.05
CA ASP A 70 -21.55 1.77 -0.58
C ASP A 70 -21.78 0.27 -0.90
N ASP A 71 -20.74 -0.43 -1.34
CA ASP A 71 -20.81 -1.88 -1.61
C ASP A 71 -21.09 -2.62 -0.29
N PRO A 72 -22.08 -3.52 -0.27
CA PRO A 72 -22.35 -4.37 0.88
C PRO A 72 -21.12 -5.17 1.32
N GLU A 73 -21.00 -5.42 2.62
CA GLU A 73 -19.93 -6.27 3.16
C GLU A 73 -19.89 -7.65 2.48
N GLU A 74 -21.06 -8.19 2.13
CA GLU A 74 -21.21 -9.48 1.45
C GLU A 74 -20.54 -9.54 0.08
N ASP A 75 -20.47 -8.41 -0.63
CA ASP A 75 -19.77 -8.33 -1.91
C ASP A 75 -18.25 -8.46 -1.69
N TRP A 76 -17.73 -7.81 -0.64
CA TRP A 76 -16.33 -7.91 -0.24
C TRP A 76 -15.96 -9.27 0.34
N GLU A 77 -16.86 -9.95 1.05
CA GLU A 77 -16.68 -11.34 1.49
C GLU A 77 -16.52 -12.29 0.29
N ASN A 78 -17.10 -11.92 -0.86
CA ASN A 78 -17.04 -12.71 -2.08
C ASN A 78 -15.85 -12.33 -2.99
N VAL A 79 -14.94 -11.48 -2.52
CA VAL A 79 -13.67 -11.16 -3.19
C VAL A 79 -12.57 -12.09 -2.67
N MET A 80 -11.87 -12.78 -3.58
CA MET A 80 -10.76 -13.67 -3.25
C MET A 80 -9.45 -13.20 -3.88
N GLY A 81 -8.37 -13.26 -3.08
CA GLY A 81 -6.99 -13.12 -3.57
C GLY A 81 -6.38 -14.40 -4.20
N PRO A 82 -5.04 -14.53 -4.23
CA PRO A 82 -4.35 -15.64 -4.90
C PRO A 82 -4.51 -17.04 -4.26
N GLY A 83 -5.08 -17.13 -3.06
CA GLY A 83 -5.27 -18.39 -2.33
C GLY A 83 -4.11 -18.75 -1.39
N ARG A 84 -3.76 -20.04 -1.32
CA ARG A 84 -2.72 -20.55 -0.41
C ARG A 84 -1.34 -19.93 -0.66
N LEU A 85 -0.52 -19.92 0.39
CA LEU A 85 0.87 -19.48 0.34
C LEU A 85 1.73 -20.49 -0.45
N ILE A 86 2.38 -20.04 -1.52
CA ILE A 86 3.30 -20.84 -2.33
C ILE A 86 4.70 -20.22 -2.30
N ARG A 87 5.71 -21.03 -1.96
CA ARG A 87 7.12 -20.61 -2.00
C ARG A 87 7.66 -20.76 -3.42
N VAL A 88 7.86 -19.64 -4.10
CA VAL A 88 8.56 -19.62 -5.39
C VAL A 88 10.06 -19.43 -5.14
N LYS A 89 10.88 -20.37 -5.61
CA LYS A 89 12.34 -20.33 -5.41
C LYS A 89 13.04 -19.35 -6.35
N GLU A 90 12.46 -19.12 -7.52
CA GLU A 90 13.03 -18.29 -8.59
C GLU A 90 12.23 -17.00 -8.80
N ARG A 91 12.74 -16.13 -9.69
CA ARG A 91 11.99 -14.96 -10.10
C ARG A 91 10.76 -15.39 -10.91
N MET A 92 9.59 -15.20 -10.31
CA MET A 92 8.31 -15.52 -10.95
C MET A 92 8.12 -14.72 -12.25
N ASN A 93 7.80 -15.44 -13.34
CA ASN A 93 7.37 -14.88 -14.61
C ASN A 93 5.86 -15.04 -14.83
N GLY A 94 5.34 -14.55 -15.96
CA GLY A 94 3.91 -14.63 -16.28
C GLY A 94 3.38 -16.06 -16.46
N ALA A 95 4.19 -16.99 -17.00
CA ALA A 95 3.79 -18.38 -17.18
C ALA A 95 3.67 -19.10 -15.84
N MET A 96 4.68 -18.99 -14.98
CA MET A 96 4.67 -19.52 -13.62
C MET A 96 3.50 -18.97 -12.81
N TYR A 97 3.18 -17.67 -12.97
CA TYR A 97 2.04 -17.07 -12.31
C TYR A 97 0.72 -17.73 -12.73
N ARG A 98 0.51 -17.96 -14.03
CA ARG A 98 -0.70 -18.64 -14.53
C ARG A 98 -0.79 -20.09 -14.05
N GLU A 99 0.33 -20.81 -14.00
CA GLU A 99 0.41 -22.16 -13.45
C GLU A 99 0.03 -22.18 -11.96
N ILE A 100 0.63 -21.30 -11.16
CA ILE A 100 0.27 -21.11 -9.75
C ILE A 100 -1.22 -20.84 -9.58
N LEU A 101 -1.81 -19.94 -10.37
CA LEU A 101 -3.25 -19.68 -10.30
C LEU A 101 -4.07 -20.91 -10.69
N SER A 102 -3.67 -21.63 -11.73
CA SER A 102 -4.35 -22.86 -12.17
C SER A 102 -4.43 -23.89 -11.05
N ASP A 103 -3.33 -24.10 -10.35
CA ASP A 103 -3.19 -25.16 -9.35
C ASP A 103 -3.71 -24.75 -7.97
N ASN A 104 -3.75 -23.44 -7.70
CA ASN A 104 -4.04 -22.94 -6.36
C ASN A 104 -5.40 -22.27 -6.22
N LEU A 105 -5.86 -21.54 -7.23
CA LEU A 105 -6.98 -20.62 -7.07
C LEU A 105 -8.30 -21.37 -6.85
N LEU A 106 -8.62 -22.34 -7.72
CA LEU A 106 -9.87 -23.12 -7.60
C LEU A 106 -9.90 -23.99 -6.34
N PRO A 107 -8.83 -24.73 -5.97
CA PRO A 107 -8.82 -25.43 -4.69
C PRO A 107 -8.97 -24.50 -3.48
N SER A 108 -8.37 -23.30 -3.53
CA SER A 108 -8.52 -22.29 -2.46
C SER A 108 -9.96 -21.79 -2.37
N ALA A 109 -10.61 -21.53 -3.51
CA ALA A 109 -12.02 -21.13 -3.57
C ALA A 109 -12.96 -22.18 -2.97
N ARG A 110 -12.71 -23.46 -3.25
CA ARG A 110 -13.48 -24.56 -2.64
C ARG A 110 -13.23 -24.66 -1.14
N ALA A 111 -11.96 -24.59 -0.71
CA ALA A 111 -11.59 -24.69 0.70
C ALA A 111 -12.19 -23.55 1.55
N LEU A 112 -12.21 -22.34 1.00
CA LEU A 112 -12.80 -21.15 1.63
C LEU A 112 -14.32 -21.07 1.44
N LYS A 113 -14.94 -22.06 0.78
CA LYS A 113 -16.39 -22.11 0.51
C LYS A 113 -16.94 -20.83 -0.13
N MET A 114 -16.21 -20.27 -1.09
CA MET A 114 -16.66 -19.06 -1.77
C MET A 114 -18.01 -19.25 -2.45
N LYS A 115 -18.83 -18.21 -2.42
CA LYS A 115 -20.14 -18.20 -3.08
C LYS A 115 -19.95 -18.23 -4.60
N ARG A 116 -20.99 -18.65 -5.32
CA ARG A 116 -20.99 -18.63 -6.79
C ARG A 116 -20.80 -17.20 -7.27
N GLY A 117 -19.96 -17.01 -8.28
CA GLY A 117 -19.71 -15.70 -8.87
C GLY A 117 -18.72 -14.82 -8.12
N TRP A 118 -17.92 -15.39 -7.21
CA TRP A 118 -16.80 -14.72 -6.55
C TRP A 118 -15.89 -13.98 -7.53
N VAL A 119 -15.27 -12.91 -7.04
CA VAL A 119 -14.42 -12.02 -7.82
C VAL A 119 -12.96 -12.21 -7.42
N PHE A 120 -12.09 -12.38 -8.40
CA PHE A 120 -10.66 -12.51 -8.22
C PHE A 120 -10.00 -11.13 -8.09
N GLN A 121 -9.28 -10.90 -7.01
CA GLN A 121 -8.46 -9.69 -6.82
C GLN A 121 -6.97 -10.04 -6.96
N HIS A 122 -6.27 -9.22 -7.73
CA HIS A 122 -4.81 -9.20 -7.79
C HIS A 122 -4.31 -7.80 -8.11
N ASP A 123 -3.04 -7.53 -7.81
CA ASP A 123 -2.44 -6.22 -8.08
C ASP A 123 -2.07 -6.02 -9.56
N ASN A 124 -1.63 -4.80 -9.88
CA ASN A 124 -1.25 -4.38 -11.22
C ASN A 124 0.22 -4.69 -11.59
N ASP A 125 0.83 -5.72 -11.02
CA ASP A 125 2.17 -6.13 -11.43
C ASP A 125 2.22 -6.43 -12.95
N PRO A 126 3.31 -6.08 -13.66
CA PRO A 126 3.45 -6.38 -15.09
C PRO A 126 3.10 -7.82 -15.49
N LYS A 127 3.42 -8.82 -14.66
CA LYS A 127 3.12 -10.24 -14.97
C LYS A 127 1.62 -10.57 -14.85
N HIS A 128 0.91 -9.85 -14.00
CA HIS A 128 -0.53 -9.97 -13.79
C HIS A 128 -1.33 -9.26 -14.89
N THR A 129 -0.80 -8.12 -15.36
CA THR A 129 -1.44 -7.27 -16.36
C THR A 129 -1.01 -7.58 -17.80
N ALA A 130 -0.05 -8.50 -17.98
CA ALA A 130 0.38 -9.01 -19.28
C ALA A 130 -0.81 -9.51 -20.11
N ARG A 131 -0.78 -9.28 -21.42
CA ARG A 131 -1.85 -9.66 -22.36
C ARG A 131 -2.22 -11.14 -22.22
N GLU A 132 -1.22 -12.01 -22.20
CA GLU A 132 -1.41 -13.45 -22.03
C GLU A 132 -2.13 -13.83 -20.74
N THR A 133 -1.81 -13.15 -19.63
CA THR A 133 -2.44 -13.41 -18.33
C THR A 133 -3.89 -12.95 -18.32
N LYS A 134 -4.20 -11.78 -18.90
CA LYS A 134 -5.57 -11.30 -19.07
C LYS A 134 -6.40 -12.23 -19.97
N GLU A 135 -5.83 -12.68 -21.08
CA GLU A 135 -6.48 -13.62 -22.00
C GLU A 135 -6.74 -14.97 -21.34
N TRP A 136 -5.78 -15.47 -20.55
CA TRP A 136 -5.93 -16.71 -19.79
C TRP A 136 -7.05 -16.60 -18.74
N LEU A 137 -7.09 -15.51 -17.97
CA LEU A 137 -8.15 -15.26 -16.97
C LEU A 137 -9.53 -15.19 -17.63
N ARG A 138 -9.64 -14.51 -18.77
CA ARG A 138 -10.87 -14.44 -19.58
C ARG A 138 -11.29 -15.83 -20.08
N LYS A 139 -10.35 -16.63 -20.60
CA LYS A 139 -10.62 -18.00 -21.09
C LYS A 139 -11.06 -18.95 -19.98
N LYS A 140 -10.60 -18.72 -18.75
CA LYS A 140 -11.01 -19.46 -17.55
C LYS A 140 -12.31 -18.93 -16.92
N HIS A 141 -12.92 -17.90 -17.50
CA HIS A 141 -14.15 -17.26 -17.02
C HIS A 141 -14.04 -16.70 -15.59
N PHE A 142 -12.85 -16.23 -15.19
CA PHE A 142 -12.70 -15.53 -13.92
C PHE A 142 -13.21 -14.10 -14.04
N LYS A 143 -14.05 -13.68 -13.08
CA LYS A 143 -14.35 -12.27 -12.85
C LYS A 143 -13.17 -11.67 -12.11
N VAL A 144 -12.59 -10.60 -12.62
CA VAL A 144 -11.42 -9.94 -12.02
C VAL A 144 -11.83 -8.56 -11.54
N LEU A 145 -11.50 -8.22 -10.30
CA LEU A 145 -11.75 -6.89 -9.73
C LEU A 145 -10.85 -5.86 -10.43
N GLU A 146 -11.43 -4.76 -10.91
CA GLU A 146 -10.63 -3.65 -11.43
C GLU A 146 -9.83 -3.04 -10.30
N TRP A 147 -8.50 -2.98 -10.44
CA TRP A 147 -7.62 -2.47 -9.39
C TRP A 147 -6.94 -1.17 -9.82
N PRO A 148 -6.91 -0.11 -8.97
CA PRO A 148 -6.16 1.10 -9.29
C PRO A 148 -4.65 0.86 -9.22
N ARG A 149 -3.89 1.48 -10.14
CA ARG A 149 -2.41 1.39 -10.16
C ARG A 149 -1.81 1.99 -8.88
N GLN A 150 -0.62 1.51 -8.50
CA GLN A 150 0.14 2.00 -7.33
C GLN A 150 -0.69 2.10 -6.04
N SER A 151 -1.50 1.08 -5.77
CA SER A 151 -2.40 1.06 -4.60
C SER A 151 -2.16 -0.16 -3.70
N PRO A 152 -0.94 -0.32 -3.15
CA PRO A 152 -0.66 -1.42 -2.21
C PRO A 152 -1.42 -1.26 -0.90
N ASP A 153 -1.70 -0.02 -0.47
CA ASP A 153 -2.43 0.30 0.74
C ASP A 153 -3.91 -0.10 0.69
N LEU A 154 -4.48 -0.24 -0.52
CA LEU A 154 -5.83 -0.76 -0.69
C LEU A 154 -5.86 -2.30 -0.66
N ASN A 155 -4.72 -2.98 -0.82
CA ASN A 155 -4.67 -4.42 -0.95
C ASN A 155 -4.57 -5.10 0.43
N PRO A 156 -5.61 -5.84 0.87
CA PRO A 156 -5.61 -6.45 2.20
C PRO A 156 -4.49 -7.48 2.39
N ILE A 157 -3.94 -8.06 1.31
CA ILE A 157 -2.82 -9.03 1.43
C ILE A 157 -1.56 -8.40 2.01
N GLU A 158 -1.36 -7.07 1.84
CA GLU A 158 -0.21 -6.37 2.40
C GLU A 158 -0.26 -6.35 3.94
N ASN A 159 -1.46 -6.32 4.52
CA ASN A 159 -1.65 -6.44 5.97
C ASN A 159 -1.26 -7.84 6.45
N LEU A 160 -1.65 -8.89 5.71
CA LEU A 160 -1.27 -10.26 6.02
C LEU A 160 0.24 -10.48 5.90
N TRP A 161 0.89 -9.93 4.87
CA TRP A 161 2.34 -9.99 4.71
C TRP A 161 3.09 -9.28 5.83
N ARG A 162 2.56 -8.15 6.29
CA ARG A 162 3.12 -7.44 7.45
C ARG A 162 3.10 -8.33 8.69
N GLU A 163 1.97 -8.97 8.98
CA GLU A 163 1.83 -9.85 10.13
C GLU A 163 2.76 -11.07 10.03
N LEU A 164 2.83 -11.69 8.85
CA LEU A 164 3.73 -12.82 8.62
C LEU A 164 5.19 -12.46 8.90
N LYS A 165 5.65 -11.29 8.42
CA LYS A 165 7.03 -10.82 8.65
C LYS A 165 7.32 -10.63 10.14
N VAL A 166 6.38 -10.05 10.89
CA VAL A 166 6.53 -9.85 12.34
C VAL A 166 6.69 -11.20 13.04
N ARG A 167 5.82 -12.17 12.75
CA ARG A 167 5.87 -13.49 13.38
C ARG A 167 7.10 -14.30 13.01
N VAL A 168 7.58 -14.18 11.77
CA VAL A 168 8.81 -14.86 11.34
C VAL A 168 10.05 -14.25 12.01
N ALA A 169 10.08 -12.93 12.21
CA ALA A 169 11.20 -12.25 12.87
C ALA A 169 11.26 -12.45 14.39
N GLN A 170 10.17 -12.93 15.01
CA GLN A 170 10.11 -13.26 16.43
C GLN A 170 10.61 -14.69 16.75
N ARG A 171 10.97 -15.47 15.72
CA ARG A 171 11.60 -16.78 15.87
C ARG A 171 13.11 -16.64 15.73
#